data_AF-A0A8T5S4B7-F1
#
_entry.id   AF-A0A8T5S4B7-F1
#
_cell.length_a   1.000
_cell.length_b   1.000
_cell.length_c   1.000
_cell.angle_alpha   90.00
_cell.angle_beta   90.00
_cell.angle_gamma   90.00
#
_symmetry.space_group_name_H-M   'P 1'
#
loop_
_entity.id
_entity.type
_entity.pdbx_description
1 polymer ?
#
loop_
_entity_poly.entity_id
_entity_poly.type
_entity_poly.pdbx_seq_one_letter_code
_entity_poly.pdbx_strand_id
1 'polypeptide(L)'
;MINPFYEKLAKLAVKYSIGVKKGDRISIRGPSFAQELIQALYVEVINAGGFPLLVISLEGEEELLFKYGSDEQLVYVDDVFLKISEEFDGLIYISGDYNTRNLSLINPKTMAKFQAAPKRKKMYDIIDERFAKGELKWVIVPFPCQSHAQEANMDLFSFTNFIEKALLLDKDDPAEE
;
A
#
# COMPACT_ATOMS: atom_id res chain seq x y z
N MET A 1 -10.80 12.13 -16.12
CA MET A 1 -11.86 11.39 -15.42
C MET A 1 -11.19 10.17 -14.82
N ILE A 2 -11.41 9.88 -13.54
CA ILE A 2 -10.78 8.72 -12.88
C ILE A 2 -11.50 7.46 -13.39
N ASN A 3 -10.76 6.36 -13.54
CA ASN A 3 -11.33 5.10 -14.00
C ASN A 3 -12.41 4.59 -13.00
N PRO A 4 -13.64 4.27 -13.44
CA PRO A 4 -14.73 3.84 -12.55
C PRO A 4 -14.40 2.65 -11.65
N PHE A 5 -13.59 1.70 -12.14
CA PHE A 5 -13.13 0.56 -11.35
C PHE A 5 -12.33 1.02 -10.12
N TYR A 6 -11.35 1.90 -10.33
CA TYR A 6 -10.54 2.43 -9.23
C TYR A 6 -11.31 3.40 -8.34
N GLU A 7 -12.29 4.14 -8.85
CA GLU A 7 -13.18 4.95 -8.01
C GLU A 7 -13.98 4.09 -7.02
N LYS A 8 -14.53 2.96 -7.49
CA LYS A 8 -15.29 2.04 -6.64
C LYS A 8 -14.41 1.37 -5.59
N LEU A 9 -13.22 0.92 -6.00
CA LEU A 9 -12.23 0.36 -5.09
C LEU A 9 -11.75 1.38 -4.04
N ALA A 10 -11.52 2.63 -4.45
CA ALA A 10 -11.14 3.71 -3.54
C ALA A 10 -12.23 4.01 -2.51
N LYS A 11 -13.51 4.04 -2.94
CA LYS A 11 -14.65 4.18 -2.02
C LYS A 11 -14.69 3.05 -1.00
N LEU A 12 -14.52 1.80 -1.42
CA LEU A 12 -14.48 0.65 -0.51
C LEU A 12 -13.34 0.81 0.51
N ALA A 13 -12.12 1.11 0.06
CA ALA A 13 -10.98 1.27 0.95
C ALA A 13 -11.13 2.44 1.94
N VAL A 14 -11.58 3.61 1.46
CA VAL A 14 -11.63 4.85 2.25
C VAL A 14 -12.85 4.90 3.17
N LYS A 15 -14.04 4.55 2.67
CA LYS A 15 -15.30 4.69 3.44
C LYS A 15 -15.62 3.46 4.28
N TYR A 16 -15.40 2.27 3.75
CA TYR A 16 -15.75 1.04 4.46
C TYR A 16 -14.57 0.52 5.29
N SER A 17 -13.42 0.24 4.66
CA SER A 17 -12.30 -0.41 5.35
C SER A 17 -11.67 0.50 6.41
N ILE A 18 -11.27 1.73 6.04
CA ILE A 18 -10.68 2.69 6.99
C ILE A 18 -11.77 3.55 7.63
N GLY A 19 -12.81 3.95 6.89
CA GLY A 19 -13.84 4.84 7.43
C GLY A 19 -13.28 6.20 7.81
N VAL A 20 -12.61 6.84 6.85
CA VAL A 20 -11.96 8.14 7.00
C VAL A 20 -12.96 9.21 7.44
N LYS A 21 -12.54 10.02 8.41
CA LYS A 21 -13.30 11.16 8.95
C LYS A 21 -12.60 12.47 8.63
N LYS A 22 -13.36 13.57 8.77
CA LYS A 22 -12.82 14.91 8.65
C LYS A 22 -11.68 15.12 9.65
N GLY A 23 -10.53 15.53 9.14
CA GLY A 23 -9.34 15.80 9.94
C GLY A 23 -8.34 14.64 10.03
N ASP A 24 -8.74 13.43 9.64
CA ASP A 24 -7.86 12.25 9.67
C ASP A 24 -6.68 12.43 8.72
N ARG A 25 -5.48 12.07 9.17
CA ARG A 25 -4.27 11.99 8.33
C ARG A 25 -4.13 10.58 7.77
N ILE A 26 -4.14 10.46 6.45
CA ILE A 26 -4.14 9.18 5.75
C ILE A 26 -2.87 9.05 4.90
N SER A 27 -2.09 8.00 5.14
CA SER A 27 -0.95 7.67 4.29
C SER A 27 -1.41 6.74 3.16
N ILE A 28 -1.11 7.11 1.92
CA ILE A 28 -1.35 6.28 0.73
C ILE A 28 0.01 5.87 0.19
N ARG A 29 0.37 4.60 0.38
CA ARG A 29 1.64 4.03 -0.05
C ARG A 29 1.44 3.09 -1.22
N GLY A 30 2.27 3.21 -2.25
CA GLY A 30 2.18 2.32 -3.40
C GLY A 30 3.23 2.59 -4.47
N PRO A 31 3.37 1.68 -5.44
CA PRO A 31 4.27 1.88 -6.55
C PRO A 31 3.75 2.94 -7.52
N SER A 32 4.67 3.68 -8.13
CA SER A 32 4.35 4.74 -9.10
C SER A 32 3.50 4.26 -10.28
N PHE A 33 3.64 3.01 -10.73
CA PHE A 33 2.82 2.46 -11.81
C PHE A 33 1.34 2.27 -11.43
N ALA A 34 0.99 2.30 -10.15
CA ALA A 34 -0.39 2.24 -9.67
C ALA A 34 -1.09 3.62 -9.65
N GLN A 35 -0.61 4.57 -10.47
CA GLN A 35 -1.03 5.98 -10.47
C GLN A 35 -2.55 6.18 -10.52
N GLU A 36 -3.28 5.35 -11.28
CA GLU A 36 -4.73 5.52 -11.44
C GLU A 36 -5.49 5.22 -10.14
N LEU A 37 -5.06 4.19 -9.39
CA LEU A 37 -5.60 3.88 -8.07
C LEU A 37 -5.16 4.90 -7.02
N ILE A 38 -3.91 5.36 -7.08
CA ILE A 38 -3.41 6.42 -6.20
C ILE A 38 -4.26 7.69 -6.34
N GLN A 39 -4.54 8.11 -7.57
CA GLN A 39 -5.39 9.27 -7.85
C GLN A 39 -6.82 9.08 -7.31
N ALA A 40 -7.40 7.90 -7.50
CA ALA A 40 -8.73 7.56 -6.97
C ALA A 40 -8.78 7.65 -5.44
N LEU A 41 -7.82 7.04 -4.75
CA LEU A 41 -7.71 7.08 -3.29
C LEU A 41 -7.50 8.50 -2.78
N TYR A 42 -6.62 9.26 -3.43
CA TYR A 42 -6.33 10.65 -3.05
C TYR A 42 -7.59 11.53 -3.11
N VAL A 43 -8.37 11.42 -4.19
CA VAL A 43 -9.63 12.16 -4.34
C VAL A 43 -10.65 11.72 -3.29
N GLU A 44 -10.78 10.42 -3.03
CA GLU A 44 -11.76 9.93 -2.07
C GLU A 44 -11.43 10.31 -0.62
N VAL A 45 -10.15 10.33 -0.24
CA VAL A 45 -9.71 10.86 1.07
C VAL A 45 -10.05 12.34 1.22
N ILE A 46 -9.81 13.16 0.18
CA ILE A 46 -10.17 14.59 0.18
C ILE A 46 -11.69 14.76 0.31
N ASN A 47 -12.48 13.97 -0.42
CA ASN A 47 -13.94 14.03 -0.35
C ASN A 47 -14.46 13.66 1.05
N ALA A 48 -13.78 12.77 1.78
CA ALA A 48 -14.07 12.44 3.17
C ALA A 48 -13.63 13.53 4.17
N GLY A 49 -12.91 14.56 3.71
CA GLY A 49 -12.35 15.63 4.55
C GLY A 49 -11.06 15.25 5.29
N GLY A 50 -10.40 14.17 4.88
CA GLY A 50 -9.09 13.77 5.40
C GLY A 50 -7.93 14.48 4.69
N PHE A 51 -6.73 14.29 5.21
CA PHE A 51 -5.48 14.84 4.70
C PHE A 51 -4.59 13.71 4.14
N PRO A 52 -4.58 13.49 2.82
CA PRO A 52 -3.77 12.44 2.21
C PRO A 52 -2.29 12.84 2.16
N LEU A 53 -1.41 11.90 2.52
CA LEU A 53 0.03 11.94 2.25
C LEU A 53 0.38 10.81 1.27
N LEU A 54 1.04 11.13 0.17
CA LEU A 54 1.52 10.12 -0.79
C LEU A 54 2.92 9.65 -0.41
N VAL A 55 3.10 8.32 -0.36
CA VAL A 55 4.39 7.65 -0.18
C VAL A 55 4.60 6.74 -1.39
N ILE A 56 5.20 7.29 -2.45
CA ILE A 56 5.31 6.59 -3.73
C ILE A 56 6.69 5.95 -3.87
N SER A 57 6.71 4.67 -4.24
CA SER A 57 7.94 3.95 -4.60
C SER A 57 8.17 3.90 -6.10
N LEU A 58 9.43 3.98 -6.50
CA LEU A 58 9.87 3.73 -7.87
C LEU A 58 10.14 2.23 -8.09
N GLU A 59 9.91 1.77 -9.31
CA GLU A 59 10.31 0.42 -9.71
C GLU A 59 11.82 0.26 -9.55
N GLY A 60 12.25 -0.82 -8.91
CA GLY A 60 13.67 -1.09 -8.73
C GLY A 60 14.34 -0.40 -7.53
N GLU A 61 13.64 0.46 -6.78
CA GLU A 61 14.30 1.26 -5.74
C GLU A 61 14.91 0.42 -4.61
N GLU A 62 14.24 -0.68 -4.22
CA GLU A 62 14.70 -1.56 -3.13
C GLU A 62 15.88 -2.43 -3.60
N GLU A 63 15.84 -2.88 -4.84
CA GLU A 63 16.89 -3.62 -5.53
C GLU A 63 18.16 -2.78 -5.64
N LEU A 64 18.01 -1.50 -5.98
CA LEU A 64 19.11 -0.54 -6.01
C LEU A 64 19.71 -0.36 -4.61
N LEU A 65 18.88 -0.19 -3.58
CA LEU A 65 19.34 -0.11 -2.20
C LEU A 65 20.10 -1.39 -1.78
N PHE A 66 19.58 -2.57 -2.12
CA PHE A 66 20.24 -3.84 -1.76
C PHE A 66 21.51 -4.11 -2.54
N LYS A 67 21.61 -3.61 -3.78
CA LYS A 67 22.79 -3.79 -4.62
C LYS A 67 23.91 -2.81 -4.29
N TYR A 68 23.58 -1.57 -3.95
CA TYR A 68 24.56 -0.49 -3.83
C TYR A 68 24.68 0.08 -2.41
N GLY A 69 23.73 -0.20 -1.52
CA GLY A 69 23.69 0.35 -0.17
C GLY A 69 24.75 -0.25 0.74
N SER A 70 25.35 0.61 1.58
CA SER A 70 26.18 0.17 2.69
C SER A 70 25.34 -0.46 3.81
N ASP A 71 25.98 -1.16 4.73
CA ASP A 71 25.34 -1.72 5.92
C ASP A 71 24.57 -0.67 6.73
N GLU A 72 25.11 0.54 6.84
CA GLU A 72 24.46 1.67 7.53
C GLU A 72 23.23 2.17 6.77
N GLN A 73 23.32 2.29 5.45
CA GLN A 73 22.21 2.72 4.60
C GLN A 73 21.08 1.69 4.55
N LEU A 74 21.39 0.40 4.61
CA LEU A 74 20.42 -0.69 4.65
C LEU A 74 19.55 -0.67 5.91
N VAL A 75 20.11 -0.21 7.04
CA VAL A 75 19.38 -0.15 8.32
C VAL A 75 18.83 1.25 8.62
N TYR A 76 19.12 2.23 7.76
CA TYR A 76 18.63 3.58 7.92
C TYR A 76 17.12 3.64 7.64
N VAL A 77 16.41 4.31 8.53
CA VAL A 77 14.98 4.63 8.38
C VAL A 77 14.80 6.08 8.80
N ASP A 78 14.23 6.87 7.90
CA ASP A 78 13.91 8.27 8.15
C ASP A 78 12.80 8.40 9.21
N ASP A 79 12.90 9.40 10.08
CA ASP A 79 11.94 9.65 11.15
C ASP A 79 10.56 10.04 10.64
N VAL A 80 10.44 10.50 9.39
CA VAL A 80 9.14 10.75 8.73
C VAL A 80 8.27 9.49 8.78
N PHE A 81 8.85 8.31 8.53
CA PHE A 81 8.08 7.06 8.55
C PHE A 81 7.66 6.66 9.96
N LEU A 82 8.49 6.95 10.96
CA LEU A 82 8.13 6.73 12.36
C LEU A 82 6.96 7.63 12.76
N LYS A 83 6.96 8.91 12.36
CA LYS A 83 5.85 9.83 12.61
C LYS A 83 4.55 9.38 11.94
N ILE A 84 4.62 8.79 10.76
CA ILE A 84 3.44 8.20 10.11
C ILE A 84 2.86 7.10 11.00
N SER A 85 3.69 6.15 11.46
CA SER A 85 3.24 5.09 12.36
C SER A 85 2.69 5.61 13.69
N GLU A 86 3.33 6.62 14.28
CA GLU A 86 2.98 7.17 15.59
C GLU A 86 1.71 8.03 15.56
N GLU A 87 1.49 8.78 14.48
CA GLU A 87 0.52 9.88 14.54
C GLU A 87 -0.60 9.84 13.50
N PHE A 88 -0.48 9.07 12.41
CA PHE A 88 -1.54 9.04 11.37
C PHE A 88 -2.74 8.21 11.81
N ASP A 89 -3.91 8.54 11.26
CA ASP A 89 -5.19 7.91 11.62
C ASP A 89 -5.53 6.71 10.73
N GLY A 90 -4.97 6.67 9.51
CA GLY A 90 -5.16 5.57 8.58
C GLY A 90 -4.00 5.32 7.62
N LEU A 91 -3.78 4.05 7.27
CA LEU A 91 -2.74 3.62 6.31
C LEU A 91 -3.35 2.78 5.17
N ILE A 92 -3.15 3.21 3.93
CA ILE A 92 -3.55 2.49 2.73
C ILE A 92 -2.29 2.02 2.01
N TYR A 93 -2.15 0.71 1.86
CA TYR A 93 -1.04 0.08 1.13
C TYR A 93 -1.55 -0.50 -0.17
N ILE A 94 -1.08 0.01 -1.31
CA ILE A 94 -1.37 -0.57 -2.61
C ILE A 94 -0.41 -1.73 -2.83
N SER A 95 -0.95 -2.93 -3.00
CA SER A 95 -0.21 -4.15 -3.31
C SER A 95 -0.14 -4.35 -4.81
N GLY A 96 1.07 -4.26 -5.35
CA GLY A 96 1.37 -4.48 -6.76
C GLY A 96 2.88 -4.51 -6.92
N ASP A 97 3.40 -5.50 -7.62
CA ASP A 97 4.82 -5.60 -7.93
C ASP A 97 5.04 -5.32 -9.41
N TYR A 98 6.11 -4.64 -9.78
CA TYR A 98 6.47 -4.55 -11.21
C TYR A 98 7.10 -5.85 -11.70
N ASN A 99 7.69 -6.64 -10.79
CA ASN A 99 8.27 -7.96 -11.02
C ASN A 99 8.27 -8.79 -9.73
N THR A 100 7.57 -9.92 -9.70
CA THR A 100 7.46 -10.82 -8.52
C THR A 100 8.76 -11.49 -8.12
N ARG A 101 9.79 -11.43 -8.98
CA ARG A 101 11.11 -12.06 -8.79
C ARG A 101 12.24 -11.05 -8.68
N ASN A 102 11.92 -9.78 -8.51
CA ASN A 102 12.87 -8.68 -8.49
C ASN A 102 13.99 -8.83 -7.44
N LEU A 103 13.69 -9.43 -6.28
CA LEU A 103 14.64 -9.67 -5.20
C LEU A 103 15.25 -11.09 -5.20
N SER A 104 14.91 -11.94 -6.19
CA SER A 104 15.28 -13.37 -6.18
C SER A 104 16.79 -13.65 -6.18
N LEU A 105 17.60 -12.70 -6.63
CA LEU A 105 19.06 -12.81 -6.68
C LEU A 105 19.77 -12.01 -5.57
N ILE A 106 19.02 -11.37 -4.68
CA ILE A 106 19.59 -10.60 -3.56
C ILE A 106 20.06 -11.56 -2.47
N ASN A 107 21.20 -11.25 -1.86
CA ASN A 107 21.74 -12.04 -0.76
C ASN A 107 20.75 -12.04 0.43
N PRO A 108 20.32 -13.22 0.93
CA PRO A 108 19.41 -13.30 2.07
C PRO A 108 19.90 -12.58 3.33
N LYS A 109 21.23 -12.48 3.54
CA LYS A 109 21.80 -11.73 4.68
C LYS A 109 21.58 -10.22 4.55
N THR A 110 21.59 -9.68 3.33
CA THR A 110 21.27 -8.26 3.06
C THR A 110 19.81 -7.99 3.40
N MET A 111 18.90 -8.85 2.94
CA MET A 111 17.47 -8.75 3.25
C MET A 111 17.21 -8.88 4.76
N ALA A 112 17.82 -9.86 5.42
CA ALA A 112 17.69 -10.04 6.87
C ALA A 112 18.16 -8.81 7.66
N LYS A 113 19.25 -8.17 7.23
CA LYS A 113 19.76 -6.93 7.85
C LYS A 113 18.79 -5.77 7.68
N PHE A 114 18.28 -5.56 6.48
CA PHE A 114 17.28 -4.53 6.19
C PHE A 114 16.00 -4.69 7.05
N GLN A 115 15.53 -5.94 7.20
CA GLN A 115 14.36 -6.25 8.02
C GLN A 115 14.63 -6.12 9.52
N ALA A 116 15.85 -6.42 9.98
CA ALA A 116 16.24 -6.35 11.39
C ALA A 116 16.53 -4.93 11.90
N ALA A 117 16.40 -3.90 11.06
CA ALA A 117 16.63 -2.51 11.44
C ALA A 117 15.74 -2.12 12.65
N PRO A 118 16.31 -1.66 13.79
CA PRO A 118 15.54 -1.40 15.01
C PRO A 118 14.39 -0.40 14.83
N LYS A 119 14.59 0.66 14.04
CA LYS A 119 13.54 1.64 13.75
C LYS A 119 12.39 1.06 12.93
N ARG A 120 12.70 0.18 11.96
CA ARG A 120 11.68 -0.51 11.15
C ARG A 120 10.83 -1.42 12.02
N LYS A 121 11.47 -2.19 12.91
CA LYS A 121 10.75 -3.01 13.89
C LYS A 121 9.86 -2.15 14.80
N LYS A 122 10.40 -1.06 15.35
CA LYS A 122 9.63 -0.12 16.18
C LYS A 122 8.38 0.42 15.46
N MET A 123 8.50 0.76 14.17
CA MET A 123 7.35 1.21 13.38
C MET A 123 6.25 0.15 13.29
N TYR A 124 6.62 -1.11 13.05
CA TYR A 124 5.64 -2.22 13.01
C TYR A 124 5.00 -2.44 14.37
N ASP A 125 5.80 -2.47 15.44
CA ASP A 125 5.29 -2.63 16.81
C ASP A 125 4.25 -1.54 17.16
N ILE A 126 4.50 -0.29 16.75
CA ILE A 126 3.56 0.84 16.95
C ILE A 126 2.28 0.67 16.13
N ILE A 127 2.39 0.27 14.85
CA ILE A 127 1.22 0.03 14.00
C ILE A 127 0.35 -1.07 14.60
N ASP A 128 0.95 -2.18 15.02
CA ASP A 128 0.25 -3.33 15.60
C ASP A 128 -0.42 -2.95 16.92
N GLU A 129 0.29 -2.23 17.80
CA GLU A 129 -0.27 -1.76 19.08
C GLU A 129 -1.46 -0.83 18.88
N ARG A 130 -1.34 0.17 18.01
CA ARG A 130 -2.41 1.14 17.74
C ARG A 130 -3.60 0.48 17.04
N PHE A 131 -3.34 -0.45 16.12
CA PHE A 131 -4.39 -1.23 15.46
C PHE A 131 -5.16 -2.08 16.48
N ALA A 132 -4.46 -2.78 17.37
CA ALA A 132 -5.10 -3.59 18.42
C ALA A 132 -5.95 -2.76 19.40
N LYS A 133 -5.59 -1.48 19.62
CA LYS A 133 -6.37 -0.53 20.41
C LYS A 133 -7.50 0.16 19.64
N GLY A 134 -7.58 -0.02 18.32
CA GLY A 134 -8.54 0.68 17.45
C GLY A 134 -8.20 2.17 17.22
N GLU A 135 -6.98 2.59 17.55
CA GLU A 135 -6.46 3.95 17.38
C GLU A 135 -5.90 4.20 15.96
N LEU A 136 -5.70 3.13 15.20
CA LEU A 136 -5.24 3.15 13.82
C LEU A 136 -6.03 2.11 13.02
N LYS A 137 -6.39 2.46 11.79
CA LYS A 137 -6.90 1.50 10.81
C LYS A 137 -5.97 1.41 9.61
N TRP A 138 -5.88 0.24 9.00
CA TRP A 138 -5.10 0.07 7.79
C TRP A 138 -5.74 -0.93 6.84
N VAL A 139 -5.45 -0.79 5.56
CA VAL A 139 -5.94 -1.69 4.51
C VAL A 139 -4.88 -1.90 3.45
N ILE A 140 -4.79 -3.13 2.93
CA ILE A 140 -4.06 -3.43 1.69
C ILE A 140 -5.05 -3.47 0.55
N VAL A 141 -4.76 -2.74 -0.52
CA VAL A 141 -5.60 -2.65 -1.73
C VAL A 141 -4.83 -3.28 -2.90
N PRO A 142 -5.31 -4.36 -3.52
CA PRO A 142 -4.62 -4.96 -4.65
C PRO A 142 -4.73 -4.07 -5.90
N PHE A 143 -3.64 -3.94 -6.64
CA PHE A 143 -3.60 -3.29 -7.95
C PHE A 143 -3.42 -4.34 -9.06
N PRO A 144 -4.33 -4.40 -10.04
CA PRO A 144 -4.16 -5.32 -11.17
C PRO A 144 -2.91 -4.95 -11.99
N CYS A 145 -1.88 -5.80 -11.93
CA CYS A 145 -0.63 -5.60 -12.66
C CYS A 145 -0.23 -6.86 -13.42
N GLN A 146 0.58 -6.67 -14.47
CA GLN A 146 1.01 -7.75 -15.37
C GLN A 146 1.77 -8.85 -14.64
N SER A 147 2.62 -8.49 -13.67
CA SER A 147 3.44 -9.45 -12.94
C SER A 147 2.59 -10.42 -12.10
N HIS A 148 1.58 -9.90 -11.40
CA HIS A 148 0.66 -10.70 -10.60
C HIS A 148 -0.27 -11.54 -11.47
N ALA A 149 -0.74 -11.00 -12.60
CA ALA A 149 -1.53 -11.76 -13.56
C ALA A 149 -0.74 -12.96 -14.09
N GLN A 150 0.53 -12.76 -14.47
CA GLN A 150 1.42 -13.84 -14.92
C GLN A 150 1.64 -14.90 -13.83
N GLU A 151 1.90 -14.47 -12.59
CA GLU A 151 2.06 -15.40 -11.45
C GLU A 151 0.78 -16.22 -11.19
N ALA A 152 -0.38 -15.62 -11.43
CA ALA A 152 -1.69 -16.28 -11.34
C ALA A 152 -2.04 -17.14 -12.58
N ASN A 153 -1.17 -17.23 -13.59
CA ASN A 153 -1.45 -17.86 -14.89
C ASN A 153 -2.68 -17.28 -15.59
N MET A 154 -2.87 -15.97 -15.49
CA MET A 154 -3.97 -15.21 -16.09
C MET A 154 -3.43 -14.11 -17.00
N ASP A 155 -4.21 -13.72 -18.01
CA ASP A 155 -4.02 -12.41 -18.63
C ASP A 155 -4.48 -11.29 -17.69
N LEU A 156 -4.07 -10.05 -17.95
CA LEU A 156 -4.39 -8.90 -17.08
C LEU A 156 -5.90 -8.65 -16.95
N PHE A 157 -6.69 -8.89 -17.99
CA PHE A 157 -8.14 -8.68 -17.96
C PHE A 157 -8.81 -9.72 -17.04
N SER A 158 -8.46 -10.99 -17.19
CA SER A 158 -8.92 -12.08 -16.33
C SER A 158 -8.53 -11.85 -14.87
N PHE A 159 -7.30 -11.40 -14.61
CA PHE A 159 -6.84 -11.07 -13.26
C PHE A 159 -7.57 -9.85 -12.66
N THR A 160 -7.84 -8.83 -13.46
CA THR A 160 -8.61 -7.65 -13.03
C THR A 160 -10.04 -8.04 -12.65
N ASN A 161 -10.71 -8.86 -13.48
CA ASN A 161 -12.05 -9.38 -13.19
C ASN A 161 -12.07 -10.31 -11.96
N PHE A 162 -10.98 -11.05 -11.72
CA PHE A 162 -10.82 -11.81 -10.48
C PHE A 162 -10.78 -10.88 -9.26
N ILE A 163 -9.97 -9.80 -9.30
CA ILE A 163 -9.92 -8.80 -8.22
C ILE A 163 -11.29 -8.14 -8.03
N GLU A 164 -11.96 -7.76 -9.13
CA GLU A 164 -13.29 -7.14 -9.10
C GLU A 164 -14.29 -8.00 -8.32
N LYS A 165 -14.38 -9.29 -8.67
CA LYS A 165 -15.29 -10.23 -7.99
C LYS A 165 -14.85 -10.56 -6.56
N ALA A 166 -13.56 -10.73 -6.32
CA ALA A 166 -13.03 -11.04 -5.00
C ALA A 166 -13.30 -9.92 -4.00
N LEU A 167 -13.42 -8.68 -4.48
CA LEU A 167 -13.73 -7.50 -3.69
C LEU A 167 -15.20 -7.06 -3.82
N LEU A 168 -16.05 -7.91 -4.41
CA LEU A 168 -17.48 -7.65 -4.64
C LEU A 168 -17.76 -6.36 -5.40
N LEU A 169 -16.78 -5.85 -6.16
CA LEU A 169 -16.91 -4.63 -6.95
C LEU A 169 -17.85 -4.80 -8.14
N ASP A 170 -18.31 -6.01 -8.45
CA ASP A 170 -19.41 -6.27 -9.39
C ASP A 170 -20.79 -5.98 -8.78
N LYS A 171 -20.90 -5.83 -7.45
CA LYS A 171 -22.16 -5.53 -6.73
C LYS A 171 -22.41 -4.05 -6.61
N ASP A 172 -23.67 -3.61 -6.58
CA ASP A 172 -24.00 -2.18 -6.49
C ASP A 172 -23.42 -1.52 -5.23
N ASP A 173 -23.53 -2.20 -4.07
CA ASP A 173 -22.91 -1.80 -2.82
C ASP A 173 -22.07 -2.95 -2.21
N PRO A 174 -20.76 -2.99 -2.49
CA PRO A 174 -19.87 -4.04 -1.97
C PRO A 174 -19.77 -4.07 -0.43
N ALA A 175 -20.19 -3.03 0.27
CA ALA A 175 -20.09 -2.94 1.74
C ALA A 175 -21.26 -3.61 2.49
N GLU A 176 -22.36 -3.91 1.80
CA GLU A 176 -23.61 -4.45 2.37
C GLU A 176 -23.83 -5.95 2.06
N GLU A 177 -22.87 -6.60 1.41
CA GLU A 177 -22.90 -8.01 1.00
C GLU A 177 -22.11 -8.90 1.98
#